data_AF-A0A926FEL7-F1
#
_entry.id   AF-A0A926FEL7-F1
#
_cell.length_a   1.000
_cell.length_b   1.000
_cell.length_c   1.000
_cell.angle_alpha   90.00
_cell.angle_beta   90.00
_cell.angle_gamma   90.00
#
_symmetry.space_group_name_H-M   'P 1'
#
loop_
_entity.id
_entity.type
_entity.pdbx_description
1 polymer ?
#
loop_
_entity_poly.entity_id
_entity_poly.type
_entity_poly.pdbx_seq_one_letter_code
_entity_poly.pdbx_strand_id
1 'polypeptide(L)'
;MKRILIIGLFMLMFNAVSANAANGDVIQPIYSTDILTYMDGIPIKGYNIGGQTLICLEDLSNYGFSVYYCDEVRCLFVNKTGNAKEGFFPTIEKNAVGEIIGYTYETDIRAILNGEEIDAVNIGGKLAVTAEELNKLKDKGLNGSFSIENNPKYFMTSVYNDSSRVLKIYSDISVNYLYNDNINKFETDMEDAKAYTSAEIIDKYVCGEYTQYIHRGAFRYAFPPDRSITAVRFYKNGRILDYTNILDTYSFIGTPIGTSVYGDDNKNLRFSDDGKYLIFKANRTAYKFSLMGSRDTFESGEYKLNLDTCELEKVNITTYDIN
;
A
#
# COMPACT_ATOMS: atom_id res chain seq x y z
N MET A 1 2.69 -17.02 -71.59
CA MET A 1 4.11 -17.03 -71.16
C MET A 1 4.52 -15.62 -70.74
N LYS A 2 5.15 -15.54 -69.57
CA LYS A 2 5.72 -14.38 -68.85
C LYS A 2 6.27 -13.25 -69.73
N ARG A 3 5.97 -11.99 -69.41
CA ARG A 3 6.98 -10.92 -69.22
C ARG A 3 6.51 -9.94 -68.14
N ILE A 4 7.36 -9.84 -67.12
CA ILE A 4 7.25 -9.09 -65.88
C ILE A 4 7.56 -7.61 -66.19
N LEU A 5 6.69 -6.69 -65.76
CA LEU A 5 7.05 -5.27 -65.63
C LEU A 5 7.11 -4.94 -64.13
N ILE A 6 8.28 -4.47 -63.72
CA ILE A 6 8.70 -4.13 -62.37
C ILE A 6 7.93 -2.89 -61.90
N ILE A 7 7.15 -3.02 -60.83
CA ILE A 7 6.71 -1.89 -60.00
C ILE A 7 7.40 -2.07 -58.65
N GLY A 8 8.49 -1.33 -58.48
CA GLY A 8 9.17 -1.19 -57.20
C GLY A 8 8.67 0.04 -56.45
N LEU A 9 8.79 -0.05 -55.13
CA LEU A 9 8.84 1.06 -54.16
C LEU A 9 7.49 1.71 -53.79
N PHE A 10 6.90 1.25 -52.67
CA PHE A 10 6.58 2.06 -51.47
C PHE A 10 5.82 1.19 -50.45
N MET A 11 6.50 0.23 -49.82
CA MET A 11 6.07 -0.26 -48.51
C MET A 11 6.68 0.67 -47.47
N LEU A 12 5.94 1.73 -47.13
CA LEU A 12 6.17 2.53 -45.94
C LEU A 12 6.03 1.60 -44.73
N MET A 13 7.17 1.17 -44.18
CA MET A 13 7.22 0.59 -42.86
C MET A 13 6.76 1.66 -41.87
N PHE A 14 5.52 1.57 -41.42
CA PHE A 14 5.09 2.14 -40.15
C PHE A 14 5.86 1.40 -39.05
N ASN A 15 7.11 1.78 -38.83
CA ASN A 15 7.76 1.54 -37.56
C ASN A 15 7.04 2.47 -36.58
N ALA A 16 6.00 1.95 -35.91
CA ALA A 16 5.51 2.56 -34.69
C ALA A 16 6.69 2.51 -33.71
N VAL A 17 7.46 3.59 -33.66
CA VAL A 17 8.43 3.80 -32.58
C VAL A 17 7.58 3.91 -31.34
N SER A 18 7.54 2.83 -30.54
CA SER A 18 7.10 2.91 -29.16
C SER A 18 8.10 3.84 -28.46
N ALA A 19 7.75 5.12 -28.36
CA ALA A 19 8.46 6.02 -27.47
C ALA A 19 8.22 5.49 -26.05
N ASN A 20 9.25 4.93 -25.44
CA ASN A 20 9.20 4.60 -24.03
C ASN A 20 9.19 5.93 -23.27
N ALA A 21 8.10 6.20 -22.56
CA ALA A 21 7.99 7.42 -21.77
C ALA A 21 8.98 7.34 -20.59
N ALA A 22 9.73 8.41 -20.38
CA ALA A 22 10.71 8.54 -19.30
C ALA A 22 10.08 9.22 -18.08
N ASN A 23 10.65 9.00 -16.90
CA ASN A 23 10.22 9.70 -15.68
C ASN A 23 10.21 11.22 -15.91
N GLY A 24 9.09 11.86 -15.59
CA GLY A 24 8.86 13.29 -15.81
C GLY A 24 8.23 13.64 -17.15
N ASP A 25 7.99 12.69 -18.05
CA ASP A 25 7.27 12.95 -19.30
C ASP A 25 5.80 13.30 -19.01
N VAL A 26 5.28 14.31 -19.73
CA VAL A 26 3.89 14.74 -19.62
C VAL A 26 2.97 13.67 -20.23
N ILE A 27 1.96 13.25 -19.47
CA ILE A 27 0.98 12.26 -19.92
C ILE A 27 -0.30 12.96 -20.41
N GLN A 28 -0.98 13.71 -19.52
CA GLN A 28 -2.26 14.36 -19.85
C GLN A 28 -2.55 15.57 -18.95
N PRO A 29 -3.38 16.53 -19.39
CA PRO A 29 -3.77 17.69 -18.59
C PRO A 29 -4.68 17.33 -17.40
N ILE A 30 -4.59 18.15 -16.37
CA ILE A 30 -5.47 18.18 -15.18
C ILE A 30 -6.27 19.47 -15.22
N TYR A 31 -7.56 19.37 -14.91
CA TYR A 31 -8.50 20.46 -15.03
C TYR A 31 -9.04 20.93 -13.68
N SER A 32 -9.39 22.21 -13.61
CA SER A 32 -10.19 22.74 -12.51
C SER A 32 -11.58 22.10 -12.49
N THR A 33 -12.12 21.95 -11.28
CA THR A 33 -13.44 21.36 -11.06
C THR A 33 -14.29 22.23 -10.16
N ASP A 34 -15.59 22.18 -10.40
CA ASP A 34 -16.62 22.80 -9.57
C ASP A 34 -17.17 21.80 -8.52
N ILE A 35 -16.64 20.58 -8.50
CA ILE A 35 -16.96 19.56 -7.50
C ILE A 35 -16.32 19.94 -6.17
N LEU A 36 -17.14 19.98 -5.12
CA LEU A 36 -16.65 20.13 -3.75
C LEU A 36 -16.32 18.75 -3.18
N THR A 37 -15.08 18.56 -2.76
CA THR A 37 -14.57 17.29 -2.24
C THR A 37 -14.36 17.37 -0.73
N TYR A 38 -14.74 16.32 -0.02
CA TYR A 38 -14.59 16.21 1.43
C TYR A 38 -13.92 14.88 1.79
N MET A 39 -12.91 14.93 2.67
CA MET A 39 -12.31 13.76 3.33
C MET A 39 -12.77 13.74 4.78
N ASP A 40 -13.49 12.70 5.19
CA ASP A 40 -14.09 12.56 6.53
C ASP A 40 -14.90 13.80 6.95
N GLY A 41 -15.60 14.42 5.99
CA GLY A 41 -16.40 15.63 6.22
C GLY A 41 -15.60 16.94 6.25
N ILE A 42 -14.27 16.90 6.11
CA ILE A 42 -13.41 18.09 6.03
C ILE A 42 -13.13 18.41 4.56
N PRO A 43 -13.28 19.68 4.10
CA PRO A 43 -13.00 20.05 2.72
C PRO A 43 -11.57 19.67 2.32
N ILE A 44 -11.37 19.10 1.13
CA ILE A 44 -10.07 18.78 0.54
C ILE A 44 -10.02 19.23 -0.92
N LYS A 45 -8.84 19.60 -1.42
CA LYS A 45 -8.68 20.04 -2.81
C LYS A 45 -8.86 18.85 -3.76
N GLY A 46 -9.88 18.95 -4.61
CA GLY A 46 -10.09 18.04 -5.74
C GLY A 46 -9.62 18.65 -7.07
N TYR A 47 -9.21 17.80 -8.00
CA TYR A 47 -8.88 18.14 -9.38
C TYR A 47 -9.63 17.23 -10.34
N ASN A 48 -9.83 17.61 -11.60
CA ASN A 48 -10.44 16.72 -12.59
C ASN A 48 -9.39 16.12 -13.54
N ILE A 49 -9.49 14.82 -13.79
CA ILE A 49 -8.73 14.12 -14.83
C ILE A 49 -9.65 13.18 -15.59
N GLY A 50 -9.83 13.39 -16.89
CA GLY A 50 -10.66 12.50 -17.72
C GLY A 50 -12.07 12.24 -17.17
N GLY A 51 -12.69 13.22 -16.50
CA GLY A 51 -14.00 13.06 -15.87
C GLY A 51 -14.00 12.50 -14.44
N GLN A 52 -12.85 12.08 -13.90
CA GLN A 52 -12.68 11.57 -12.54
C GLN A 52 -12.13 12.66 -11.61
N THR A 53 -12.34 12.50 -10.30
CA THR A 53 -11.82 13.47 -9.30
C THR A 53 -10.54 12.94 -8.65
N LEU A 54 -9.44 13.67 -8.81
CA LEU A 54 -8.14 13.42 -8.18
C LEU A 54 -8.02 14.08 -6.81
N ILE A 55 -7.31 13.43 -5.91
CA ILE A 55 -6.92 13.94 -4.59
C ILE A 55 -5.45 13.64 -4.35
N CYS A 56 -4.70 14.63 -3.88
CA CYS A 56 -3.30 14.46 -3.49
C CYS A 56 -3.18 13.63 -2.22
N LEU A 57 -2.36 12.59 -2.26
CA LEU A 57 -2.08 11.74 -1.12
C LEU A 57 -1.31 12.49 -0.03
N GLU A 58 -0.40 13.39 -0.39
CA GLU A 58 0.39 14.16 0.58
C GLU A 58 -0.46 15.15 1.40
N ASP A 59 -1.56 15.62 0.82
CA ASP A 59 -2.49 16.51 1.52
C ASP A 59 -3.22 15.79 2.67
N LEU A 60 -3.28 14.45 2.65
CA LEU A 60 -3.91 13.62 3.69
C LEU A 60 -3.23 13.71 5.06
N SER A 61 -2.00 14.23 5.12
CA SER A 61 -1.25 14.45 6.37
C SER A 61 -2.04 15.25 7.42
N ASN A 62 -2.90 16.19 7.00
CA ASN A 62 -3.74 16.96 7.92
C ASN A 62 -5.08 16.27 8.26
N TYR A 63 -5.41 15.16 7.60
CA TYR A 63 -6.68 14.42 7.73
C TYR A 63 -6.53 13.13 8.58
N GLY A 64 -5.47 13.06 9.38
CA GLY A 64 -5.21 11.95 10.29
C GLY A 64 -4.44 10.79 9.67
N PHE A 65 -3.75 11.06 8.56
CA PHE A 65 -2.85 10.10 7.93
C PHE A 65 -1.40 10.41 8.29
N SER A 66 -0.62 9.37 8.56
CA SER A 66 0.82 9.44 8.35
C SER A 66 1.08 9.42 6.85
N VAL A 67 1.90 10.36 6.39
CA VAL A 67 2.41 10.44 5.02
C VAL A 67 3.93 10.44 5.11
N TYR A 68 4.57 9.40 4.59
CA TYR A 68 6.02 9.25 4.64
C TYR A 68 6.53 8.82 3.27
N TYR A 69 7.45 9.60 2.70
CA TYR A 69 8.11 9.27 1.46
C TYR A 69 9.51 8.71 1.75
N CYS A 70 9.81 7.54 1.19
CA CYS A 70 11.11 6.91 1.27
C CYS A 70 11.78 6.87 -0.11
N ASP A 71 12.87 7.63 -0.25
CA ASP A 71 13.59 7.75 -1.52
C ASP A 71 14.27 6.43 -1.91
N GLU A 72 14.77 5.67 -0.92
CA GLU A 72 15.47 4.40 -1.13
C GLU A 72 14.64 3.38 -1.91
N VAL A 73 13.35 3.27 -1.58
CA VAL A 73 12.40 2.35 -2.21
C VAL A 73 11.47 3.04 -3.20
N ARG A 74 11.71 4.32 -3.49
CA ARG A 74 10.89 5.16 -4.39
C ARG A 74 9.39 5.05 -4.06
N CYS A 75 9.02 5.17 -2.79
CA CYS A 75 7.65 4.89 -2.35
C CYS A 75 7.08 5.92 -1.38
N LEU A 76 5.83 6.31 -1.59
CA LEU A 76 5.02 7.09 -0.66
C LEU A 76 4.13 6.13 0.15
N PHE A 77 4.35 6.08 1.46
CA PHE A 77 3.52 5.36 2.42
C PHE A 77 2.48 6.30 3.01
N VAL A 78 1.22 5.89 2.96
CA VAL A 78 0.07 6.67 3.43
C VAL A 78 -0.81 5.78 4.31
N ASN A 79 -0.83 6.02 5.61
CA ASN A 79 -1.60 5.22 6.55
C ASN A 79 -2.49 6.08 7.41
N LYS A 80 -3.77 5.74 7.53
CA LYS A 80 -4.67 6.40 8.47
C LYS A 80 -4.35 5.93 9.89
N THR A 81 -3.76 6.83 10.69
CA THR A 81 -3.25 6.57 12.04
C THR A 81 -4.09 7.24 13.14
N GLY A 82 -4.98 8.16 12.79
CA GLY A 82 -5.86 8.81 13.75
C GLY A 82 -6.84 9.79 13.12
N ASN A 83 -7.34 10.72 13.93
CA ASN A 83 -8.25 11.76 13.48
C ASN A 83 -7.53 12.90 12.78
N ALA A 84 -8.27 13.67 11.98
CA ALA A 84 -7.77 14.91 11.42
C ALA A 84 -7.30 15.87 12.53
N LYS A 85 -6.38 16.76 12.17
CA LYS A 85 -5.86 17.77 13.10
C LYS A 85 -7.01 18.62 13.66
N GLU A 86 -7.02 18.86 14.96
CA GLU A 86 -8.07 19.65 15.60
C GLU A 86 -8.18 21.06 14.98
N GLY A 87 -9.41 21.49 14.69
CA GLY A 87 -9.69 22.78 14.06
C GLY A 87 -9.27 22.91 12.60
N PHE A 88 -8.81 21.83 11.96
CA PHE A 88 -8.40 21.84 10.56
C PHE A 88 -9.64 21.83 9.63
N PHE A 89 -9.97 23.00 9.09
CA PHE A 89 -11.01 23.19 8.08
C PHE A 89 -10.49 24.16 7.02
N PRO A 90 -9.79 23.67 5.98
CA PRO A 90 -9.27 24.54 4.94
C PRO A 90 -10.41 25.14 4.13
N THR A 91 -10.24 26.37 3.67
CA THR A 91 -11.15 26.97 2.70
C THR A 91 -10.75 26.48 1.31
N ILE A 92 -11.64 25.74 0.65
CA ILE A 92 -11.45 25.27 -0.72
C ILE A 92 -12.35 26.10 -1.63
N GLU A 93 -11.74 26.92 -2.48
CA GLU A 93 -12.48 27.68 -3.48
C GLU A 93 -13.02 26.75 -4.56
N LYS A 94 -14.30 26.97 -4.88
CA LYS A 94 -14.97 26.32 -6.01
C LYS A 94 -14.49 27.03 -7.28
N ASN A 95 -13.73 26.33 -8.11
CA ASN A 95 -13.21 26.89 -9.35
C ASN A 95 -14.25 26.78 -10.47
N ALA A 96 -14.08 27.60 -11.51
CA ALA A 96 -14.77 27.37 -12.78
C ALA A 96 -14.37 25.99 -13.35
N VAL A 97 -15.27 25.35 -14.10
CA VAL A 97 -15.00 24.03 -14.68
C VAL A 97 -14.08 24.17 -15.91
N GLY A 98 -13.07 23.30 -16.00
CA GLY A 98 -12.43 22.98 -17.28
C GLY A 98 -11.20 23.79 -17.66
N GLU A 99 -10.69 24.64 -16.77
CA GLU A 99 -9.39 25.30 -16.99
C GLU A 99 -8.25 24.30 -16.77
N ILE A 100 -7.26 24.29 -17.67
CA ILE A 100 -6.05 23.48 -17.45
C ILE A 100 -5.24 24.14 -16.33
N ILE A 101 -5.04 23.40 -15.24
CA ILE A 101 -4.33 23.87 -14.04
C ILE A 101 -3.06 23.09 -13.75
N GLY A 102 -2.77 22.07 -14.56
CA GLY A 102 -1.57 21.25 -14.45
C GLY A 102 -1.57 20.08 -15.41
N TYR A 103 -0.63 19.17 -15.21
CA TYR A 103 -0.46 17.95 -15.98
C TYR A 103 -0.13 16.79 -15.05
N THR A 104 -0.40 15.57 -15.50
CA THR A 104 0.19 14.37 -14.93
C THR A 104 1.51 14.05 -15.60
N TYR A 105 2.39 13.37 -14.87
CA TYR A 105 3.73 12.99 -15.31
C TYR A 105 3.99 11.51 -15.08
N GLU A 106 4.78 10.90 -15.95
CA GLU A 106 5.34 9.57 -15.73
C GLU A 106 6.23 9.58 -14.48
N THR A 107 6.14 8.52 -13.69
CA THR A 107 6.85 8.42 -12.41
C THR A 107 7.18 6.97 -12.09
N ASP A 108 8.35 6.76 -11.52
CA ASP A 108 8.77 5.50 -10.90
C ASP A 108 8.38 5.43 -9.41
N ILE A 109 7.82 6.51 -8.85
CA ILE A 109 7.33 6.55 -7.46
C ILE A 109 6.04 5.75 -7.35
N ARG A 110 6.03 4.79 -6.42
CA ARG A 110 4.86 3.97 -6.08
C ARG A 110 4.16 4.50 -4.83
N ALA A 111 2.90 4.16 -4.63
CA ALA A 111 2.15 4.51 -3.43
C ALA A 111 1.59 3.28 -2.73
N ILE A 112 1.76 3.21 -1.41
CA ILE A 112 1.11 2.22 -0.54
C ILE A 112 0.13 2.97 0.37
N LEU A 113 -1.17 2.70 0.20
CA LEU A 113 -2.25 3.27 1.00
C LEU A 113 -2.83 2.19 1.91
N ASN A 114 -2.72 2.38 3.23
CA ASN A 114 -3.21 1.44 4.25
C ASN A 114 -2.74 -0.01 4.00
N GLY A 115 -1.46 -0.18 3.63
CA GLY A 115 -0.83 -1.48 3.41
C GLY A 115 -1.06 -2.10 2.03
N GLU A 116 -1.82 -1.44 1.14
CA GLU A 116 -2.10 -1.92 -0.20
C GLU A 116 -1.51 -0.98 -1.25
N GLU A 117 -0.93 -1.54 -2.32
CA GLU A 117 -0.46 -0.74 -3.45
C GLU A 117 -1.65 -0.13 -4.22
N ILE A 118 -1.54 1.16 -4.50
CA ILE A 118 -2.57 1.96 -5.16
C ILE A 118 -2.04 2.63 -6.43
N ASP A 119 -2.85 2.61 -7.49
CA ASP A 119 -2.55 3.28 -8.76
C ASP A 119 -2.64 4.80 -8.56
N ALA A 120 -1.47 5.46 -8.52
CA ALA A 120 -1.36 6.90 -8.35
C ALA A 120 -0.68 7.55 -9.56
N VAL A 121 -1.02 8.82 -9.82
CA VAL A 121 -0.39 9.65 -10.85
C VAL A 121 0.40 10.78 -10.22
N ASN A 122 1.54 11.16 -10.81
CA ASN A 122 2.30 12.33 -10.38
C ASN A 122 1.68 13.60 -10.97
N ILE A 123 1.35 14.60 -10.14
CA ILE A 123 0.71 15.86 -10.54
C ILE A 123 1.60 17.09 -10.34
N GLY A 124 2.92 16.95 -10.54
CA GLY A 124 3.89 18.03 -10.36
C GLY A 124 4.65 17.92 -9.04
N GLY A 125 5.16 16.72 -8.75
CA GLY A 125 5.93 16.42 -7.54
C GLY A 125 5.10 15.91 -6.37
N LYS A 126 3.79 15.70 -6.58
CA LYS A 126 2.87 15.05 -5.63
C LYS A 126 2.21 13.85 -6.28
N LEU A 127 1.90 12.81 -5.51
CA LEU A 127 1.08 11.70 -5.98
C LEU A 127 -0.40 11.96 -5.71
N ALA A 128 -1.23 11.69 -6.70
CA ALA A 128 -2.68 11.81 -6.60
C ALA A 128 -3.38 10.54 -7.06
N VAL A 129 -4.54 10.27 -6.47
CA VAL A 129 -5.37 9.10 -6.76
C VAL A 129 -6.78 9.55 -7.10
N THR A 130 -7.48 8.80 -7.94
CA THR A 130 -8.88 9.10 -8.25
C THR A 130 -9.78 8.58 -7.13
N ALA A 131 -10.92 9.24 -6.91
CA ALA A 131 -11.89 8.79 -5.91
C ALA A 131 -12.52 7.44 -6.25
N GLU A 132 -12.56 7.10 -7.53
CA GLU A 132 -12.93 5.80 -8.08
C GLU A 132 -11.92 4.72 -7.72
N GLU A 133 -10.61 5.02 -7.79
CA GLU A 133 -9.55 4.12 -7.33
C GLU A 133 -9.72 3.79 -5.85
N LEU A 134 -9.94 4.80 -5.01
CA LEU A 134 -10.17 4.63 -3.57
C LEU A 134 -11.34 3.70 -3.23
N ASN A 135 -12.32 3.59 -4.14
CA ASN A 135 -13.51 2.76 -4.03
C ASN A 135 -13.33 1.31 -4.48
N LYS A 136 -12.18 0.94 -5.06
CA LYS A 136 -11.95 -0.44 -5.49
C LYS A 136 -12.16 -1.40 -4.33
N LEU A 137 -12.93 -2.46 -4.57
CA LEU A 137 -13.10 -3.55 -3.63
C LEU A 137 -11.89 -4.47 -3.69
N LYS A 138 -11.61 -5.21 -2.60
CA LYS A 138 -10.65 -6.32 -2.69
C LYS A 138 -11.17 -7.32 -3.73
N ASP A 139 -10.29 -7.75 -4.62
CA ASP A 139 -10.62 -8.81 -5.57
C ASP A 139 -11.13 -10.04 -4.83
N LYS A 140 -12.05 -10.78 -5.45
CA LYS A 140 -12.41 -12.14 -5.03
C LYS A 140 -11.22 -13.07 -5.33
N GLY A 141 -10.14 -12.91 -4.58
CA GLY A 141 -9.02 -13.83 -4.64
C GLY A 141 -9.50 -15.21 -4.22
N LEU A 142 -9.09 -16.24 -4.96
CA LEU A 142 -9.27 -17.63 -4.54
C LEU A 142 -8.47 -17.97 -3.26
N ASN A 143 -7.53 -17.11 -2.83
CA ASN A 143 -6.67 -17.28 -1.65
C ASN A 143 -6.11 -15.92 -1.18
N GLY A 144 -6.95 -15.02 -0.67
CA GLY A 144 -6.52 -13.71 -0.12
C GLY A 144 -6.70 -13.65 1.40
N SER A 145 -5.66 -13.23 2.11
CA SER A 145 -5.61 -13.20 3.57
C SER A 145 -6.62 -12.17 4.05
N PHE A 146 -7.62 -12.61 4.81
CA PHE A 146 -8.70 -11.77 5.31
C PHE A 146 -9.56 -11.10 4.22
N SER A 147 -9.93 -11.84 3.17
CA SER A 147 -10.99 -11.40 2.26
C SER A 147 -12.35 -11.44 2.98
N ILE A 148 -12.70 -10.34 3.65
CA ILE A 148 -14.10 -10.06 3.97
C ILE A 148 -14.72 -9.60 2.65
N GLU A 149 -15.60 -10.42 2.08
CA GLU A 149 -16.21 -10.14 0.78
C GLU A 149 -16.80 -8.72 0.73
N ASN A 150 -16.54 -8.00 -0.36
CA ASN A 150 -17.05 -6.64 -0.63
C ASN A 150 -16.53 -5.54 0.31
N ASN A 151 -15.41 -5.75 1.02
CA ASN A 151 -14.74 -4.64 1.70
C ASN A 151 -13.90 -3.79 0.73
N PRO A 152 -13.82 -2.47 0.97
CA PRO A 152 -12.95 -1.60 0.18
C PRO A 152 -11.49 -1.96 0.37
N LYS A 153 -10.75 -2.07 -0.74
CA LYS A 153 -9.34 -2.50 -0.77
C LYS A 153 -8.48 -1.66 0.15
N TYR A 154 -8.65 -0.35 0.09
CA TYR A 154 -7.84 0.62 0.82
C TYR A 154 -8.49 1.10 2.13
N PHE A 155 -9.57 0.45 2.59
CA PHE A 155 -10.42 0.93 3.69
C PHE A 155 -10.92 2.37 3.51
N MET A 156 -11.12 2.77 2.25
CA MET A 156 -11.72 4.03 1.87
C MET A 156 -12.97 3.79 1.04
N THR A 157 -13.95 4.67 1.17
CA THR A 157 -15.10 4.70 0.27
C THR A 157 -15.39 6.12 -0.16
N SER A 158 -16.10 6.28 -1.27
CA SER A 158 -16.53 7.58 -1.75
C SER A 158 -17.95 7.55 -2.31
N VAL A 159 -18.67 8.64 -2.09
CA VAL A 159 -20.04 8.85 -2.56
C VAL A 159 -20.09 10.19 -3.27
N TYR A 160 -20.49 10.14 -4.53
CA TYR A 160 -20.69 11.32 -5.37
C TYR A 160 -22.18 11.67 -5.51
N ASN A 161 -22.52 12.94 -5.32
CA ASN A 161 -23.85 13.49 -5.58
C ASN A 161 -23.77 14.50 -6.72
N ASP A 162 -24.39 14.17 -7.85
CA ASP A 162 -24.33 15.00 -9.05
C ASP A 162 -25.12 16.30 -8.92
N SER A 163 -26.32 16.25 -8.33
CA SER A 163 -27.19 17.42 -8.16
C SER A 163 -26.53 18.52 -7.31
N SER A 164 -25.78 18.15 -6.27
CA SER A 164 -25.05 19.11 -5.44
C SER A 164 -23.60 19.31 -5.87
N ARG A 165 -23.09 18.54 -6.85
CA ARG A 165 -21.67 18.52 -7.25
C ARG A 165 -20.76 18.31 -6.04
N VAL A 166 -21.08 17.33 -5.20
CA VAL A 166 -20.32 17.02 -3.97
C VAL A 166 -19.81 15.59 -4.00
N LEU A 167 -18.50 15.43 -3.78
CA LEU A 167 -17.85 14.14 -3.54
C LEU A 167 -17.47 14.05 -2.05
N LYS A 168 -17.90 12.98 -1.38
CA LYS A 168 -17.50 12.69 0.00
C LYS A 168 -16.69 11.41 0.02
N ILE A 169 -15.57 11.42 0.71
CA ILE A 169 -14.71 10.27 0.95
C ILE A 169 -14.66 10.00 2.43
N TYR A 170 -14.70 8.72 2.78
CA TYR A 170 -14.70 8.22 4.14
C TYR A 170 -13.53 7.26 4.30
N SER A 171 -12.68 7.50 5.31
CA SER A 171 -11.52 6.69 5.63
C SER A 171 -11.70 5.80 6.86
N ASP A 172 -12.83 5.96 7.54
CA ASP A 172 -13.29 5.06 8.60
C ASP A 172 -14.59 4.40 8.16
N ILE A 173 -14.56 3.07 8.06
CA ILE A 173 -15.77 2.27 7.83
C ILE A 173 -16.28 1.89 9.22
N SER A 174 -17.34 2.54 9.67
CA SER A 174 -17.87 2.39 11.03
C SER A 174 -18.59 1.05 11.24
N VAL A 175 -17.84 -0.05 11.28
CA VAL A 175 -18.40 -1.37 11.61
C VAL A 175 -17.60 -1.97 12.77
N ASN A 176 -17.70 -1.32 13.95
CA ASN A 176 -17.02 -1.72 15.18
C ASN A 176 -17.25 -3.19 15.58
N TYR A 177 -18.34 -3.82 15.12
CA TYR A 177 -18.62 -5.24 15.37
C TYR A 177 -17.64 -6.17 14.63
N LEU A 178 -17.01 -5.73 13.54
CA LEU A 178 -16.06 -6.54 12.78
C LEU A 178 -14.73 -6.78 13.51
N TYR A 179 -14.34 -5.91 14.45
CA TYR A 179 -13.05 -6.04 15.11
C TYR A 179 -12.89 -7.40 15.81
N ASN A 180 -13.87 -7.78 16.64
CA ASN A 180 -13.84 -9.06 17.35
C ASN A 180 -13.97 -10.23 16.37
N ASP A 181 -14.83 -10.12 15.36
CA ASP A 181 -15.03 -11.15 14.35
C ASP A 181 -13.75 -11.41 13.55
N ASN A 182 -13.04 -10.35 13.15
CA ASN A 182 -11.78 -10.42 12.40
C ASN A 182 -10.67 -11.06 13.22
N ILE A 183 -10.54 -10.69 14.50
CA ILE A 183 -9.57 -11.30 15.41
C ILE A 183 -9.90 -12.77 15.66
N ASN A 184 -11.15 -13.09 16.01
CA ASN A 184 -11.56 -14.46 16.27
C ASN A 184 -11.34 -15.33 15.04
N LYS A 185 -11.67 -14.81 13.85
CA LYS A 185 -11.40 -15.48 12.59
C LYS A 185 -9.90 -15.67 12.37
N PHE A 186 -9.07 -14.64 12.55
CA PHE A 186 -7.61 -14.73 12.43
C PHE A 186 -7.04 -15.80 13.36
N GLU A 187 -7.37 -15.75 14.65
CA GLU A 187 -6.86 -16.68 15.64
C GLU A 187 -7.32 -18.12 15.36
N THR A 188 -8.57 -18.31 14.91
CA THR A 188 -9.10 -19.63 14.51
C THR A 188 -8.40 -20.15 13.26
N ASP A 189 -8.28 -19.34 12.21
CA ASP A 189 -7.61 -19.74 10.97
C ASP A 189 -6.13 -20.11 11.23
N MET A 190 -5.47 -19.38 12.14
CA MET A 190 -4.10 -19.67 12.58
C MET A 190 -3.99 -20.97 13.36
N GLU A 191 -4.94 -21.25 14.26
CA GLU A 191 -4.99 -22.51 15.02
C GLU A 191 -5.28 -23.71 14.10
N ASP A 192 -6.22 -23.57 13.17
CA ASP A 192 -6.51 -24.60 12.18
C ASP A 192 -5.30 -24.87 11.26
N ALA A 193 -4.56 -23.81 10.88
CA ALA A 193 -3.38 -23.92 10.04
C ALA A 193 -2.21 -24.62 10.74
N LYS A 194 -2.08 -24.54 12.08
CA LYS A 194 -1.04 -25.24 12.86
C LYS A 194 -1.09 -26.76 12.66
N ALA A 195 -2.28 -27.33 12.46
CA ALA A 195 -2.43 -28.77 12.29
C ALA A 195 -1.81 -29.30 10.98
N TYR A 196 -1.63 -28.42 9.98
CA TYR A 196 -1.21 -28.79 8.63
C TYR A 196 0.06 -28.06 8.16
N THR A 197 0.54 -27.06 8.89
CA THR A 197 1.63 -26.17 8.47
C THR A 197 2.47 -25.71 9.67
N SER A 198 3.54 -24.93 9.41
CA SER A 198 4.30 -24.24 10.47
C SER A 198 3.65 -22.90 10.87
N ALA A 199 2.33 -22.79 10.81
CA ALA A 199 1.63 -21.57 11.20
C ALA A 199 1.76 -21.35 12.71
N GLU A 200 1.96 -20.12 13.13
CA GLU A 200 2.20 -19.78 14.53
C GLU A 200 1.96 -18.27 14.74
N ILE A 201 1.36 -17.91 15.87
CA ILE A 201 1.38 -16.54 16.37
C ILE A 201 2.64 -16.42 17.24
N ILE A 202 3.56 -15.54 16.84
CA ILE A 202 4.88 -15.38 17.46
C ILE A 202 4.81 -14.35 18.59
N ASP A 203 4.13 -13.23 18.36
CA ASP A 203 3.99 -12.15 19.32
C ASP A 203 2.62 -11.47 19.17
N LYS A 204 2.13 -10.86 20.24
CA LYS A 204 0.85 -10.17 20.30
C LYS A 204 0.98 -8.91 21.14
N TYR A 205 0.55 -7.79 20.58
CA TYR A 205 0.42 -6.53 21.30
C TYR A 205 -1.03 -6.05 21.27
N VAL A 206 -1.52 -5.52 22.39
CA VAL A 206 -2.90 -5.06 22.57
C VAL A 206 -2.90 -3.70 23.24
N CYS A 207 -3.66 -2.75 22.70
CA CYS A 207 -3.86 -1.43 23.31
C CYS A 207 -5.31 -0.94 23.22
N GLY A 208 -5.50 0.33 23.57
CA GLY A 208 -6.80 1.02 23.51
C GLY A 208 -7.43 1.08 22.12
N GLU A 209 -6.62 1.05 21.05
CA GLU A 209 -7.07 1.33 19.68
C GLU A 209 -7.00 0.11 18.74
N TYR A 210 -6.12 -0.86 19.02
CA TYR A 210 -5.90 -2.01 18.15
C TYR A 210 -5.34 -3.23 18.89
N THR A 211 -5.40 -4.38 18.22
CA THR A 211 -4.60 -5.57 18.51
C THR A 211 -3.74 -5.87 17.29
N GLN A 212 -2.48 -6.24 17.49
CA GLN A 212 -1.59 -6.63 16.41
C GLN A 212 -0.88 -7.93 16.73
N TYR A 213 -0.57 -8.68 15.68
CA TYR A 213 0.05 -9.99 15.75
C TYR A 213 1.26 -10.02 14.85
N ILE A 214 2.33 -10.64 15.35
CA ILE A 214 3.36 -11.20 14.50
C ILE A 214 2.98 -12.64 14.27
N HIS A 215 3.01 -13.08 13.02
CA HIS A 215 2.66 -14.46 12.70
C HIS A 215 3.53 -15.04 11.59
N ARG A 216 3.65 -16.36 11.64
CA ARG A 216 4.20 -17.23 10.62
C ARG A 216 3.04 -18.05 10.08
N GLY A 217 2.91 -18.26 8.78
CA GLY A 217 1.88 -19.19 8.30
C GLY A 217 1.61 -19.09 6.82
N ALA A 218 1.48 -20.27 6.19
CA ALA A 218 1.19 -20.41 4.78
C ALA A 218 -0.31 -20.53 4.54
N PHE A 219 -0.78 -19.77 3.57
CA PHE A 219 -2.00 -20.02 2.83
C PHE A 219 -2.04 -21.46 2.31
N ARG A 220 -3.20 -22.09 2.41
CA ARG A 220 -3.48 -23.33 1.68
C ARG A 220 -3.15 -23.08 0.19
N TYR A 221 -2.27 -23.90 -0.39
CA TYR A 221 -1.97 -24.06 -1.84
C TYR A 221 -0.74 -23.38 -2.48
N ALA A 222 0.19 -22.77 -1.75
CA ALA A 222 1.50 -22.44 -2.34
C ALA A 222 2.53 -23.55 -2.04
N PHE A 223 2.94 -24.30 -3.08
CA PHE A 223 4.12 -25.16 -3.03
C PHE A 223 5.23 -24.45 -3.85
N PRO A 224 6.44 -24.24 -3.28
CA PRO A 224 6.86 -24.60 -1.93
C PRO A 224 6.29 -23.64 -0.87
N PRO A 225 6.19 -24.08 0.41
CA PRO A 225 5.70 -23.26 1.52
C PRO A 225 6.72 -22.17 1.84
N ASP A 226 6.60 -21.01 1.20
CA ASP A 226 7.35 -19.83 1.63
C ASP A 226 6.83 -19.43 3.02
N ARG A 227 7.69 -19.65 4.01
CA ARG A 227 7.47 -19.39 5.44
C ARG A 227 7.51 -17.88 5.69
N SER A 228 6.64 -17.10 5.06
CA SER A 228 6.59 -15.65 5.26
C SER A 228 6.16 -15.37 6.70
N ILE A 229 7.04 -14.71 7.43
CA ILE A 229 6.73 -14.13 8.73
C ILE A 229 6.40 -12.67 8.47
N THR A 230 5.27 -12.21 8.99
CA THR A 230 4.77 -10.84 8.77
C THR A 230 4.07 -10.35 10.04
N ALA A 231 3.56 -9.13 9.98
CA ALA A 231 2.72 -8.54 11.00
C ALA A 231 1.36 -8.16 10.42
N VAL A 232 0.35 -8.14 11.29
CA VAL A 232 -0.99 -7.62 10.98
C VAL A 232 -1.50 -6.83 12.17
N ARG A 233 -2.21 -5.73 11.91
CA ARG A 233 -2.85 -4.90 12.93
C ARG A 233 -4.36 -4.79 12.66
N PHE A 234 -5.16 -5.13 13.65
CA PHE A 234 -6.60 -5.02 13.68
C PHE A 234 -6.99 -3.81 14.53
N TYR A 235 -7.54 -2.78 13.91
CA TYR A 235 -8.05 -1.59 14.60
C TYR A 235 -9.48 -1.81 15.10
N LYS A 236 -9.83 -1.21 16.23
CA LYS A 236 -11.16 -1.36 16.85
C LYS A 236 -12.31 -0.80 16.00
N ASN A 237 -12.01 0.08 15.06
CA ASN A 237 -12.97 0.54 14.04
C ASN A 237 -13.20 -0.49 12.92
N GLY A 238 -12.59 -1.68 12.98
CA GLY A 238 -12.74 -2.76 11.99
C GLY A 238 -11.71 -2.74 10.86
N ARG A 239 -10.83 -1.73 10.79
CA ARG A 239 -9.76 -1.67 9.79
C ARG A 239 -8.68 -2.73 10.08
N ILE A 240 -8.11 -3.28 9.01
CA ILE A 240 -7.00 -4.25 9.07
C ILE A 240 -5.84 -3.68 8.27
N LEU A 241 -4.65 -3.68 8.86
CA LEU A 241 -3.41 -3.29 8.18
C LEU A 241 -2.48 -4.51 8.16
N ASP A 242 -2.31 -5.08 6.97
CA ASP A 242 -1.36 -6.15 6.69
C ASP A 242 -0.04 -5.51 6.23
N TYR A 243 1.07 -5.86 6.89
CA TYR A 243 2.37 -5.26 6.62
C TYR A 243 3.15 -5.96 5.50
N THR A 244 2.59 -6.98 4.87
CA THR A 244 3.29 -7.79 3.86
C THR A 244 3.77 -6.95 2.68
N ASN A 245 2.90 -6.19 2.01
CA ASN A 245 3.31 -5.34 0.88
C ASN A 245 4.29 -4.23 1.28
N ILE A 246 4.19 -3.74 2.53
CA ILE A 246 5.12 -2.75 3.09
C ILE A 246 6.52 -3.37 3.22
N LEU A 247 6.61 -4.56 3.80
CA LEU A 247 7.86 -5.29 3.96
C LEU A 247 8.46 -5.72 2.61
N ASP A 248 7.63 -6.18 1.68
CA ASP A 248 8.03 -6.51 0.32
C ASP A 248 8.57 -5.29 -0.44
N THR A 249 7.97 -4.11 -0.23
CA THR A 249 8.48 -2.84 -0.78
C THR A 249 9.90 -2.53 -0.30
N TYR A 250 10.22 -2.87 0.95
CA TYR A 250 11.59 -2.81 1.47
C TYR A 250 12.48 -4.00 1.08
N SER A 251 12.02 -4.85 0.16
CA SER A 251 12.75 -6.03 -0.34
C SER A 251 12.95 -7.13 0.69
N PHE A 252 12.09 -7.23 1.71
CA PHE A 252 12.03 -8.39 2.63
C PHE A 252 11.21 -9.55 2.05
N ILE A 253 11.45 -9.87 0.77
CA ILE A 253 10.66 -10.83 0.01
C ILE A 253 11.10 -12.25 0.36
N GLY A 254 10.15 -13.12 0.75
CA GLY A 254 10.24 -14.59 0.92
C GLY A 254 11.51 -15.19 1.55
N THR A 255 12.25 -14.42 2.33
CA THR A 255 13.10 -14.93 3.41
C THR A 255 12.36 -14.72 4.72
N PRO A 256 12.25 -15.72 5.60
CA PRO A 256 11.48 -15.56 6.82
C PRO A 256 12.09 -14.43 7.68
N ILE A 257 11.33 -13.39 7.92
CA ILE A 257 11.68 -12.35 8.90
C ILE A 257 11.97 -13.02 10.24
N GLY A 258 13.13 -12.77 10.84
CA GLY A 258 13.54 -13.40 12.10
C GLY A 258 14.32 -14.71 11.95
N THR A 259 14.59 -15.20 10.73
CA THR A 259 15.48 -16.36 10.56
C THR A 259 16.93 -15.96 10.45
N SER A 260 17.72 -16.40 11.42
CA SER A 260 19.12 -16.67 11.16
C SER A 260 19.23 -18.02 10.46
N VAL A 261 20.28 -18.24 9.67
CA VAL A 261 20.62 -19.56 9.10
C VAL A 261 20.91 -20.60 10.23
N TYR A 262 20.91 -20.18 11.50
CA TYR A 262 21.40 -20.94 12.65
C TYR A 262 20.49 -20.79 13.90
N GLY A 263 19.27 -21.32 13.84
CA GLY A 263 18.61 -21.99 14.98
C GLY A 263 18.33 -21.18 16.25
N ASP A 264 18.14 -19.87 16.17
CA ASP A 264 17.60 -19.05 17.28
C ASP A 264 16.42 -18.21 16.78
N ASP A 265 15.37 -18.93 16.38
CA ASP A 265 14.51 -18.56 15.24
C ASP A 265 13.40 -17.54 15.52
N ASN A 266 13.28 -16.97 16.73
CA ASN A 266 12.25 -15.96 17.02
C ASN A 266 12.63 -14.94 18.12
N LYS A 267 13.79 -15.04 18.79
CA LYS A 267 14.09 -14.20 19.97
C LYS A 267 14.25 -12.69 19.68
N ASN A 268 14.51 -12.33 18.42
CA ASN A 268 14.68 -10.93 18.01
C ASN A 268 13.50 -10.38 17.21
N LEU A 269 12.42 -11.15 17.05
CA LEU A 269 11.20 -10.73 16.37
C LEU A 269 10.11 -10.44 17.39
N ARG A 270 9.79 -9.16 17.55
CA ARG A 270 8.84 -8.70 18.56
C ARG A 270 8.28 -7.33 18.21
N PHE A 271 7.19 -6.97 18.87
CA PHE A 271 6.82 -5.57 18.98
C PHE A 271 7.69 -4.86 20.02
N SER A 272 7.91 -3.56 19.86
CA SER A 272 8.36 -2.72 20.96
C SER A 272 7.31 -2.69 22.08
N ASP A 273 7.72 -2.34 23.30
CA ASP A 273 6.82 -2.31 24.47
C ASP A 273 5.64 -1.34 24.30
N ASP A 274 5.82 -0.30 23.48
CA ASP A 274 4.78 0.67 23.12
C ASP A 274 3.94 0.24 21.90
N GLY A 275 4.23 -0.91 21.30
CA GLY A 275 3.56 -1.46 20.12
C GLY A 275 3.80 -0.68 18.82
N LYS A 276 4.62 0.38 18.86
CA LYS A 276 4.84 1.28 17.72
C LYS A 276 5.75 0.68 16.65
N TYR A 277 6.62 -0.24 17.02
CA TYR A 277 7.63 -0.77 16.12
C TYR A 277 7.58 -2.29 16.03
N LEU A 278 7.77 -2.80 14.82
CA LEU A 278 8.16 -4.18 14.57
C LEU A 278 9.67 -4.24 14.53
N ILE A 279 10.26 -4.99 15.47
CA ILE A 279 11.70 -5.20 15.58
C ILE A 279 12.00 -6.60 15.06
N PHE A 280 12.95 -6.71 14.15
CA PHE A 280 13.26 -7.98 13.50
C PHE A 280 14.66 -8.04 12.91
N LYS A 281 15.19 -9.25 12.75
CA LYS A 281 16.42 -9.52 11.99
C LYS A 281 16.06 -10.12 10.65
N ALA A 282 16.57 -9.57 9.55
CA ALA A 282 16.25 -10.09 8.22
C ALA A 282 17.33 -9.79 7.18
N ASN A 283 17.14 -10.37 6.00
CA ASN A 283 17.90 -10.08 4.80
C ASN A 283 16.98 -9.35 3.81
N ARG A 284 17.50 -8.28 3.20
CA ARG A 284 16.87 -7.63 2.06
C ARG A 284 17.47 -8.21 0.80
N THR A 285 16.60 -8.64 -0.11
CA THR A 285 16.99 -9.40 -1.28
C THR A 285 16.46 -8.77 -2.56
N ALA A 286 17.31 -8.70 -3.58
CA ALA A 286 16.91 -8.28 -4.92
C ALA A 286 16.60 -9.52 -5.77
N TYR A 287 15.53 -9.45 -6.57
CA TYR A 287 15.19 -10.52 -7.49
C TYR A 287 16.23 -10.58 -8.61
N LYS A 288 16.87 -11.74 -8.80
CA LYS A 288 17.58 -12.02 -10.06
C LYS A 288 16.61 -12.69 -11.01
N PHE A 289 16.44 -12.09 -12.19
CA PHE A 289 15.88 -12.82 -13.34
C PHE A 289 16.83 -13.98 -13.68
N SER A 290 16.57 -15.13 -13.09
CA SER A 290 17.21 -16.40 -13.38
C SER A 290 16.13 -17.45 -13.54
N LEU A 291 16.35 -18.43 -14.41
CA LEU A 291 15.42 -19.55 -14.67
C LEU A 291 15.09 -20.38 -13.40
N MET A 292 15.82 -20.15 -12.30
CA MET A 292 15.66 -20.85 -11.02
C MET A 292 15.18 -19.94 -9.87
N GLY A 293 14.86 -18.67 -10.12
CA GLY A 293 14.33 -17.75 -9.09
C GLY A 293 15.32 -17.41 -7.96
N SER A 294 16.61 -17.38 -8.25
CA SER A 294 17.65 -17.00 -7.28
C SER A 294 17.46 -15.55 -6.81
N ARG A 295 17.75 -15.30 -5.52
CA ARG A 295 17.69 -13.96 -4.90
C ARG A 295 19.06 -13.61 -4.34
N ASP A 296 19.48 -12.37 -4.56
CA ASP A 296 20.73 -11.85 -4.00
C ASP A 296 20.44 -11.06 -2.74
N THR A 297 21.02 -11.47 -1.61
CA THR A 297 21.02 -10.63 -0.42
C THR A 297 21.98 -9.46 -0.64
N PHE A 298 21.46 -8.25 -0.61
CA PHE A 298 22.26 -7.03 -0.71
C PHE A 298 22.45 -6.37 0.66
N GLU A 299 21.58 -6.66 1.63
CA GLU A 299 21.69 -6.14 2.98
C GLU A 299 21.19 -7.15 4.02
N SER A 300 21.97 -7.34 5.07
CA SER A 300 21.57 -8.08 6.27
C SER A 300 21.65 -7.14 7.47
N GLY A 301 20.74 -7.31 8.41
CA GLY A 301 20.74 -6.49 9.62
C GLY A 301 19.59 -6.77 10.55
N GLU A 302 19.56 -6.00 11.62
CA GLU A 302 18.40 -5.84 12.46
C GLU A 302 17.72 -4.53 12.08
N TYR A 303 16.40 -4.54 12.10
CA TYR A 303 15.56 -3.45 11.63
C TYR A 303 14.47 -3.16 12.63
N LYS A 304 14.02 -1.92 12.57
CA LYS A 304 12.89 -1.39 13.31
C LYS A 304 11.98 -0.71 12.30
N LEU A 305 10.81 -1.30 12.04
CA LEU A 305 9.78 -0.71 11.19
C LEU A 305 8.78 0.03 12.07
N ASN A 306 8.62 1.33 11.87
CA ASN A 306 7.55 2.10 12.49
C ASN A 306 6.22 1.69 11.85
N LEU A 307 5.31 1.14 12.65
CA LEU A 307 4.06 0.56 12.17
C LEU A 307 3.00 1.60 11.83
N ASP A 308 3.18 2.85 12.28
CA ASP A 308 2.29 3.95 11.91
C ASP A 308 2.75 4.62 10.60
N THR A 309 4.06 4.88 10.49
CA THR A 309 4.63 5.65 9.36
C THR A 309 5.19 4.79 8.24
N CYS A 310 5.41 3.50 8.48
CA CYS A 310 6.16 2.59 7.61
C CYS A 310 7.62 2.99 7.36
N GLU A 311 8.18 3.86 8.21
CA GLU A 311 9.60 4.17 8.18
C GLU A 311 10.43 2.98 8.69
N LEU A 312 11.40 2.56 7.90
CA LEU A 312 12.32 1.48 8.23
C LEU A 312 13.66 2.07 8.69
N GLU A 313 14.10 1.69 9.88
CA GLU A 313 15.41 2.02 10.42
C GLU A 313 16.23 0.74 10.56
N LYS A 314 17.48 0.75 10.09
CA LYS A 314 18.45 -0.30 10.39
C LYS A 314 19.10 -0.02 11.74
N VAL A 315 18.99 -0.96 12.67
CA VAL A 315 19.45 -0.80 14.05
C VAL A 315 20.65 -1.73 14.34
N ASN A 316 21.56 -1.26 15.18
CA ASN A 316 22.62 -2.08 15.77
C ASN A 316 22.24 -2.37 17.22
N ILE A 317 21.44 -3.40 17.49
CA ILE A 317 21.18 -3.81 18.87
C ILE A 317 22.40 -4.59 19.35
N THR A 318 23.36 -3.91 19.97
CA THR A 318 24.40 -4.58 20.77
C THR A 318 23.74 -5.17 22.00
N THR A 319 23.23 -6.40 21.93
CA THR A 319 22.97 -7.44 22.98
C THR A 319 22.68 -7.06 24.45
N TYR A 320 22.39 -5.79 24.80
CA TYR A 320 22.37 -5.29 26.18
C TYR A 320 21.15 -4.42 26.52
N ASP A 321 20.27 -4.10 25.58
CA ASP A 321 18.97 -3.47 25.89
C ASP A 321 17.87 -4.53 26.01
N ILE A 322 18.08 -5.42 26.97
CA ILE A 322 17.05 -6.28 27.58
C ILE A 322 16.98 -5.88 29.05
N ASN A 323 16.11 -4.92 29.34
CA ASN A 323 15.58 -4.68 30.69
C ASN A 323 14.07 -4.59 30.59
#